data_AF-A0A2G9PX68-F1
#
_entry.id   AF-A0A2G9PX68-F1
#
_cell.length_a   1.000
_cell.length_b   1.000
_cell.length_c   1.000
_cell.angle_alpha   90.00
_cell.angle_beta   90.00
_cell.angle_gamma   90.00
#
_symmetry.space_group_name_H-M   'P 1'
#
loop_
_entity.id
_entity.type
_entity.pdbx_description
1 polymer ?
#
loop_
_entity_poly.entity_id
_entity_poly.type
_entity_poly.pdbx_seq_one_letter_code
_entity_poly.pdbx_strand_id
1 'polypeptide(L)'
;MFEEMFNSKDDAFFKAIIEFYTRQEGIFCIKDLVKRLDVHRTEVNRMMEFQIKNRLLKPVDKKEVKRILGIKDNRFTYYKIDLSSPFAQWWMDNKRAIALEVLVKEHGKEAKPIITKLKKSIKTKSIIQELKALQLL
;
A
#
# COMPACT_ATOMS: atom_id res chain seq x y z
N MET A 1 -0.05 -18.57 16.35
CA MET A 1 0.55 -18.54 15.00
C MET A 1 -0.25 -17.71 13.97
N PHE A 2 -1.47 -17.24 14.28
CA PHE A 2 -2.22 -16.28 13.45
C PHE A 2 -1.99 -14.81 13.89
N GLU A 3 -1.58 -14.61 15.14
CA GLU A 3 -1.31 -13.28 15.73
C GLU A 3 -0.01 -12.62 15.21
N GLU A 4 0.86 -13.36 14.53
CA GLU A 4 2.11 -12.80 13.97
C GLU A 4 1.92 -12.09 12.61
N MET A 5 0.77 -12.24 11.96
CA MET A 5 0.45 -11.53 10.70
C MET A 5 -0.12 -10.11 10.91
N PHE A 6 -0.44 -9.74 12.15
CA PHE A 6 -0.88 -8.40 12.53
C PHE A 6 0.20 -7.66 13.30
N ASN A 7 1.25 -7.24 12.58
CA ASN A 7 2.16 -6.26 13.13
C ASN A 7 1.55 -4.86 12.91
N SER A 8 1.22 -4.16 13.99
CA SER A 8 0.64 -2.80 13.93
C SER A 8 1.45 -1.85 13.03
N LYS A 9 2.76 -2.09 12.90
CA LYS A 9 3.66 -1.35 12.01
C LYS A 9 3.42 -1.63 10.52
N ASP A 10 3.11 -2.87 10.15
CA ASP A 10 2.84 -3.25 8.76
C ASP A 10 1.48 -2.70 8.30
N ASP A 11 0.49 -2.65 9.20
CA ASP A 11 -0.79 -2.01 8.92
C ASP A 11 -0.69 -0.49 8.84
N ALA A 12 0.07 0.15 9.73
CA ALA A 12 0.34 1.58 9.64
C ALA A 12 1.03 1.93 8.31
N PHE A 13 2.02 1.13 7.92
CA PHE A 13 2.68 1.25 6.63
C PHE A 13 1.69 1.07 5.47
N PHE A 14 0.90 0.00 5.46
CA PHE A 14 -0.10 -0.26 4.44
C PHE A 14 -1.10 0.90 4.31
N LYS A 15 -1.63 1.41 5.43
CA LYS A 15 -2.52 2.58 5.46
C LYS A 15 -1.87 3.82 4.84
N ALA A 16 -0.61 4.10 5.16
CA ALA A 16 0.14 5.20 4.56
C ALA A 16 0.30 5.03 3.04
N ILE A 17 0.61 3.82 2.58
CA ILE A 17 0.76 3.53 1.15
C ILE A 17 -0.55 3.73 0.38
N ILE A 18 -1.68 3.22 0.89
CA ILE A 18 -2.98 3.42 0.25
C ILE A 18 -3.34 4.90 0.17
N GLU A 19 -3.04 5.68 1.21
CA GLU A 19 -3.25 7.14 1.19
C GLU A 19 -2.42 7.81 0.09
N PHE A 20 -1.14 7.46 -0.08
CA PHE A 20 -0.34 7.97 -1.19
C PHE A 20 -0.92 7.58 -2.56
N TYR A 21 -1.53 6.40 -2.68
CA TYR A 21 -2.26 6.02 -3.89
C TYR A 21 -3.50 6.87 -4.16
N THR A 22 -4.14 7.44 -3.15
CA THR A 22 -5.30 8.34 -3.35
C THR A 22 -4.89 9.72 -3.86
N ARG A 23 -3.71 10.23 -3.47
CA ARG A 23 -3.28 11.59 -3.79
C ARG A 23 -2.31 11.70 -4.95
N GLN A 24 -1.40 10.72 -5.10
CA GLN A 24 -0.19 10.90 -5.90
C GLN A 24 0.27 9.61 -6.59
N GLU A 25 -0.68 8.82 -7.08
CA GLU A 25 -0.43 7.53 -7.76
C GLU A 25 0.48 6.57 -6.96
N GLY A 26 0.55 6.73 -5.63
CA GLY A 26 1.35 5.88 -4.75
C GLY A 26 2.84 6.20 -4.77
N ILE A 27 3.23 7.34 -5.35
CA ILE A 27 4.60 7.85 -5.29
C ILE A 27 4.81 8.53 -3.94
N PHE A 28 5.87 8.23 -3.23
CA PHE A 28 6.22 8.91 -1.96
C PHE A 28 7.73 8.88 -1.74
N CYS A 29 8.24 9.75 -0.87
CA CYS A 29 9.61 9.66 -0.38
C CYS A 29 9.64 9.38 1.14
N ILE A 30 10.83 9.10 1.67
CA ILE A 30 11.02 8.83 3.12
C ILE A 30 10.49 9.98 3.98
N LYS A 31 10.67 11.23 3.55
CA LYS A 31 10.18 12.41 4.28
C LYS A 31 8.64 12.38 4.42
N ASP A 32 7.94 11.96 3.37
CA ASP A 32 6.48 11.87 3.38
C ASP A 32 6.01 10.77 4.36
N LEU A 33 6.68 9.61 4.35
CA LEU A 33 6.41 8.51 5.28
C LEU A 33 6.68 8.89 6.74
N VAL A 34 7.80 9.57 7.03
CA VAL A 34 8.11 10.08 8.37
C VAL A 34 6.99 10.98 8.88
N LYS A 35 6.56 11.94 8.07
CA LYS A 35 5.46 12.84 8.43
C LYS A 35 4.14 12.08 8.63
N ARG A 36 3.89 11.06 7.82
CA ARG A 36 2.62 10.33 7.83
C ARG A 36 2.50 9.33 8.98
N LEU A 37 3.59 8.65 9.31
CA LEU A 37 3.63 7.63 10.35
C LEU A 37 3.91 8.22 11.73
N ASP A 38 4.36 9.48 11.79
CA ASP A 38 4.76 10.17 13.03
C ASP A 38 5.85 9.39 13.80
N VAL A 39 6.83 8.86 13.06
CA VAL A 39 7.95 8.08 13.60
C VAL A 39 9.29 8.65 13.15
N HIS A 40 10.35 8.32 13.88
CA HIS A 40 11.69 8.80 13.57
C HIS A 40 12.19 8.29 12.20
N ARG A 41 12.98 9.12 11.51
CA ARG A 41 13.53 8.80 10.19
C ARG A 41 14.28 7.45 10.13
N THR A 42 15.01 7.11 11.20
CA THR A 42 15.74 5.84 11.30
C THR A 42 14.81 4.63 11.23
N GLU A 43 13.62 4.73 11.82
CA GLU A 43 12.64 3.64 11.79
C GLU A 43 12.04 3.48 10.40
N VAL A 44 11.66 4.59 9.76
CA VAL A 44 11.20 4.57 8.35
C VAL A 44 12.27 4.00 7.43
N ASN A 45 13.55 4.35 7.61
CA ASN A 45 14.64 3.80 6.79
C ASN A 45 14.73 2.28 6.93
N ARG A 46 14.68 1.74 8.15
CA ARG A 46 14.69 0.29 8.38
C ARG A 46 13.51 -0.41 7.73
N MET A 47 12.31 0.18 7.85
CA MET A 47 11.12 -0.34 7.17
C MET A 47 11.32 -0.33 5.65
N MET A 48 11.76 0.79 5.08
CA MET A 48 12.00 0.95 3.65
C MET A 48 13.03 -0.03 3.11
N GLU A 49 14.16 -0.22 3.80
CA GLU A 49 15.19 -1.18 3.40
C GLU A 49 14.63 -2.60 3.27
N PHE A 50 13.84 -3.04 4.24
CA PHE A 50 13.19 -4.35 4.20
C PHE A 50 12.22 -4.44 3.00
N GLN A 51 11.38 -3.43 2.78
CA GLN A 51 10.41 -3.45 1.67
C GLN A 51 11.06 -3.35 0.29
N ILE A 52 12.17 -2.62 0.15
CA ILE A 52 12.95 -2.55 -1.08
C ILE A 52 13.65 -3.88 -1.35
N LYS A 53 14.29 -4.48 -0.33
CA LYS A 53 14.99 -5.76 -0.46
C LYS A 53 14.07 -6.88 -0.93
N ASN A 54 12.83 -6.90 -0.44
CA ASN A 54 11.81 -7.86 -0.86
C ASN A 54 11.10 -7.48 -2.17
N ARG A 55 11.53 -6.41 -2.85
CA ARG A 55 10.90 -5.92 -4.09
C ARG A 55 9.41 -5.60 -3.93
N LEU A 56 8.98 -5.17 -2.75
CA LEU A 56 7.67 -4.54 -2.59
C LEU A 56 7.69 -3.13 -3.19
N LEU A 57 8.79 -2.40 -2.97
CA LEU A 57 8.98 -1.03 -3.44
C LEU A 57 10.04 -0.97 -4.52
N LYS A 58 9.83 -0.09 -5.50
CA LYS A 58 10.84 0.31 -6.48
C LYS A 58 11.04 1.81 -6.52
N PRO A 59 12.26 2.28 -6.81
CA PRO A 59 12.49 3.69 -7.09
C PRO A 59 11.73 4.13 -8.35
N VAL A 60 11.34 5.39 -8.38
CA VAL A 60 10.63 6.02 -9.49
C VAL A 60 11.59 6.93 -10.26
N ASP A 61 11.54 6.89 -11.59
CA ASP A 61 12.35 7.76 -12.43
C ASP A 61 12.00 9.24 -12.19
N LYS A 62 13.01 10.11 -12.15
CA LYS A 62 12.84 11.56 -11.91
C LYS A 62 11.90 12.22 -12.91
N LYS A 63 11.88 11.78 -14.17
CA LYS A 63 10.95 12.26 -15.20
C LYS A 63 9.51 11.87 -14.86
N GLU A 64 9.31 10.64 -14.37
CA GLU A 64 8.00 10.17 -13.94
C GLU A 64 7.52 10.94 -12.69
N VAL A 65 8.40 11.15 -11.70
CA VAL A 65 8.12 11.97 -10.51
C VAL A 65 7.71 13.38 -10.92
N LYS A 66 8.49 14.04 -11.78
CA LYS A 66 8.16 15.40 -12.26
C LYS A 66 6.81 15.45 -12.96
N ARG A 67 6.49 14.43 -13.75
CA ARG A 67 5.21 14.33 -14.48
C ARG A 67 4.01 14.20 -13.54
N ILE A 68 4.12 13.37 -12.50
CA ILE A 68 2.99 13.06 -11.60
C ILE A 68 2.87 14.07 -10.46
N LEU A 69 3.98 14.43 -9.81
CA LEU A 69 3.98 15.34 -8.67
C LEU A 69 4.17 16.82 -9.05
N GLY A 70 4.65 17.12 -10.26
CA GLY A 70 5.04 18.49 -10.65
C GLY A 70 6.31 19.01 -9.95
N ILE A 71 6.93 18.21 -9.08
CA ILE A 71 8.07 18.60 -8.25
C ILE A 71 9.39 18.30 -8.99
N LYS A 72 10.34 19.25 -8.93
CA LYS A 72 11.70 19.15 -9.49
C LYS A 72 12.76 18.94 -8.39
N ASP A 73 12.37 18.34 -7.27
CA ASP A 73 13.27 18.14 -6.12
C ASP A 73 14.11 16.87 -6.32
N ASN A 74 15.36 17.08 -6.73
CA ASN A 74 16.33 16.02 -6.95
C ASN A 74 16.98 15.48 -5.67
N ARG A 75 16.67 16.07 -4.50
CA ARG A 75 17.30 15.68 -3.22
C ARG A 75 16.70 14.42 -2.61
N PHE A 76 15.51 14.03 -3.05
CA PHE A 76 14.80 12.87 -2.53
C PHE A 76 14.70 11.76 -3.57
N THR A 77 14.88 10.53 -3.12
CA THR A 77 14.49 9.35 -3.88
C THR A 77 13.02 9.07 -3.60
N TYR A 78 12.24 8.93 -4.68
CA TYR A 78 10.82 8.59 -4.61
C TYR A 78 10.64 7.12 -4.94
N TYR A 79 9.63 6.51 -4.31
CA TYR A 79 9.32 5.09 -4.39
C TYR A 79 7.83 4.90 -4.67
N LYS A 80 7.49 3.75 -5.24
CA LYS A 80 6.11 3.24 -5.38
C LYS A 80 6.09 1.72 -5.27
N ILE A 81 4.93 1.10 -5.10
CA ILE A 81 4.83 -0.36 -5.12
C ILE A 81 5.26 -0.90 -6.49
N ASP A 82 6.10 -1.93 -6.48
CA ASP A 82 6.48 -2.66 -7.66
C ASP A 82 5.46 -3.73 -8.03
N LEU A 83 4.34 -3.35 -8.65
CA LEU A 83 3.28 -4.29 -9.05
C LEU A 83 3.69 -5.36 -10.07
N SER A 84 4.90 -5.26 -10.65
CA SER A 84 5.49 -6.32 -11.47
C SER A 84 6.18 -7.42 -10.66
N SER A 85 6.43 -7.18 -9.37
CA SER A 85 7.05 -8.16 -8.47
C SER A 85 6.01 -9.17 -7.98
N PRO A 86 6.28 -10.49 -8.07
CA PRO A 86 5.40 -11.51 -7.47
C PRO A 86 5.18 -11.31 -5.97
N PHE A 87 6.19 -10.82 -5.25
CA PHE A 87 6.07 -10.52 -3.82
C PHE A 87 5.08 -9.39 -3.56
N ALA A 88 5.13 -8.31 -4.34
CA ALA A 88 4.21 -7.20 -4.19
C ALA A 88 2.76 -7.60 -4.49
N GLN A 89 2.56 -8.46 -5.49
CA GLN A 89 1.24 -9.03 -5.80
C GLN A 89 0.73 -9.86 -4.63
N TRP A 90 1.53 -10.80 -4.14
CA TRP A 90 1.20 -11.63 -2.99
C TRP A 90 0.88 -10.78 -1.75
N TRP A 91 1.69 -9.76 -1.45
CA TRP A 91 1.49 -8.91 -0.29
C TRP A 91 0.17 -8.14 -0.36
N MET A 92 -0.17 -7.60 -1.55
CA MET A 92 -1.45 -6.92 -1.77
C MET A 92 -2.65 -7.87 -1.72
N ASP A 93 -2.50 -9.09 -2.26
CA ASP A 93 -3.52 -10.14 -2.16
C ASP A 93 -3.76 -10.56 -0.71
N ASN A 94 -2.69 -10.65 0.08
CA ASN A 94 -2.76 -10.95 1.52
C ASN A 94 -3.51 -9.83 2.28
N LYS A 95 -3.15 -8.56 2.04
CA LYS A 95 -3.86 -7.42 2.63
C LYS A 95 -5.33 -7.35 2.21
N ARG A 96 -5.65 -7.71 0.96
CA ARG A 96 -7.05 -7.82 0.50
C ARG A 96 -7.80 -8.93 1.22
N ALA A 97 -7.20 -10.11 1.35
CA ALA A 97 -7.83 -11.24 2.05
C ALA A 97 -8.16 -10.88 3.50
N ILE A 98 -7.23 -10.24 4.20
CA ILE A 98 -7.41 -9.76 5.57
C ILE A 98 -8.56 -8.74 5.64
N ALA A 99 -8.55 -7.73 4.77
CA ALA A 99 -9.59 -6.71 4.75
C ALA A 99 -11.00 -7.30 4.52
N LEU A 100 -11.11 -8.31 3.65
CA LEU A 100 -12.37 -9.02 3.42
C LEU A 100 -12.80 -9.85 4.65
N GLU A 101 -11.85 -10.48 5.34
CA GLU A 101 -12.15 -11.23 6.56
C GLU A 101 -12.68 -10.31 7.67
N VAL A 102 -12.07 -9.15 7.86
CA VAL A 102 -12.55 -8.13 8.80
C VAL A 102 -13.95 -7.66 8.43
N LEU A 103 -14.20 -7.34 7.16
CA LEU A 103 -15.51 -6.94 6.68
C LEU A 103 -16.59 -8.01 6.94
N VAL A 104 -16.28 -9.29 6.74
CA VAL A 104 -17.20 -10.41 7.06
C VAL A 104 -17.44 -10.50 8.57
N LYS A 105 -16.41 -10.33 9.40
CA LYS A 105 -16.54 -10.36 10.86
C LYS A 105 -17.43 -9.22 11.36
N GLU A 106 -17.28 -8.02 10.82
CA GLU A 106 -18.01 -6.83 11.27
C GLU A 106 -19.45 -6.77 10.74
N HIS A 107 -19.67 -7.15 9.48
CA HIS A 107 -20.98 -6.97 8.81
C HIS A 107 -21.70 -8.29 8.47
N GLY A 108 -21.12 -9.45 8.77
CA GLY A 108 -21.77 -10.75 8.63
C GLY A 108 -22.36 -11.02 7.25
N LYS A 109 -23.69 -11.23 7.17
CA LYS A 109 -24.41 -11.53 5.92
C LYS A 109 -24.47 -10.32 4.97
N GLU A 110 -24.32 -9.09 5.47
CA GLU A 110 -24.37 -7.86 4.68
C GLU A 110 -23.08 -7.63 3.87
N ALA A 111 -21.98 -8.28 4.25
CA ALA A 111 -20.72 -8.24 3.51
C ALA A 111 -20.77 -9.02 2.18
N LYS A 112 -21.64 -10.03 2.05
CA LYS A 112 -21.74 -10.89 0.85
C LYS A 112 -21.84 -10.13 -0.48
N PRO A 113 -22.80 -9.18 -0.67
CA PRO A 113 -22.91 -8.43 -1.92
C PRO A 113 -21.67 -7.57 -2.23
N ILE A 114 -20.98 -7.04 -1.21
CA ILE A 114 -19.75 -6.26 -1.37
C ILE A 114 -18.62 -7.18 -1.87
N ILE A 115 -18.43 -8.34 -1.25
CA ILE A 115 -17.42 -9.33 -1.62
C ILE A 115 -17.67 -9.88 -3.03
N THR A 116 -18.93 -10.14 -3.40
CA THR A 116 -19.28 -10.62 -4.74
C THR A 116 -18.98 -9.59 -5.83
N LYS A 117 -19.13 -8.29 -5.54
CA LYS A 117 -18.73 -7.21 -6.46
C LYS A 117 -17.21 -7.13 -6.61
N LEU A 118 -16.45 -7.33 -5.53
CA LEU A 118 -14.98 -7.27 -5.54
C LEU A 118 -14.33 -8.47 -6.26
N LYS A 119 -14.91 -9.68 -6.17
CA LYS A 119 -14.35 -10.89 -6.81
C LYS A 119 -14.42 -10.93 -8.34
N LYS A 120 -15.22 -10.08 -8.99
CA LYS A 120 -15.60 -10.26 -10.41
C LYS A 120 -14.62 -9.73 -11.46
N SER A 121 -13.48 -9.14 -11.08
CA SER A 121 -12.49 -8.67 -12.06
C SER A 121 -11.20 -8.29 -11.34
N ILE A 122 -10.08 -9.00 -11.53
CA ILE A 122 -8.79 -8.49 -11.03
C ILE A 122 -7.67 -8.70 -12.05
N LYS A 123 -7.38 -7.65 -12.82
CA LYS A 123 -6.03 -7.35 -13.32
C LYS A 123 -5.30 -6.53 -12.26
N THR A 124 -3.97 -6.53 -12.24
CA THR A 124 -3.10 -5.88 -11.22
C THR A 124 -3.41 -4.41 -10.86
N LYS A 125 -4.06 -3.62 -11.73
CA LYS A 125 -4.55 -2.25 -11.38
C LYS A 125 -5.82 -2.24 -10.51
N SER A 126 -6.58 -3.33 -10.52
CA SER A 126 -7.85 -3.50 -9.79
C SER A 126 -7.64 -3.69 -8.28
N ILE A 127 -6.57 -4.38 -7.87
CA ILE A 127 -6.35 -4.70 -6.45
C ILE A 127 -6.15 -3.46 -5.58
N ILE A 128 -5.48 -2.42 -6.08
CA ILE A 128 -5.33 -1.15 -5.37
C ILE A 128 -6.68 -0.43 -5.27
N GLN A 129 -7.49 -0.46 -6.33
CA GLN A 129 -8.80 0.18 -6.33
C GLN A 129 -9.77 -0.51 -5.37
N GLU A 130 -9.73 -1.84 -5.32
CA GLU A 130 -10.49 -2.65 -4.36
C GLU A 130 -10.07 -2.36 -2.92
N LEU A 131 -8.77 -2.29 -2.65
CA LEU A 131 -8.26 -1.98 -1.31
C LEU A 131 -8.64 -0.55 -0.86
N LYS A 132 -8.65 0.42 -1.79
CA LYS A 132 -9.18 1.77 -1.51
C LYS A 132 -10.67 1.72 -1.14
N ALA A 133 -11.48 0.97 -1.90
CA ALA A 133 -12.90 0.85 -1.63
C ALA A 133 -13.17 0.17 -0.28
N LEU A 134 -12.39 -0.85 0.08
CA LEU A 134 -12.49 -1.56 1.35
C LEU A 134 -12.11 -0.72 2.58
N GLN A 135 -11.30 0.34 2.43
CA GLN A 135 -10.97 1.26 3.52
C GLN A 135 -11.99 2.39 3.72
N LEU A 136 -12.84 2.64 2.71
CA LEU A 136 -13.85 3.72 2.73
C LEU A 136 -15.22 3.21 3.18
N LEU A 137 -15.37 1.89 3.36
CA LEU A 137 -16.53 1.21 3.92
C LEU A 137 -16.27 0.93 5.40
#